data_AF-A0AAV0WCS5-F1
#
_entry.id   AF-A0AAV0WCS5-F1
#
_cell.length_a   1.000
_cell.length_b   1.000
_cell.length_c   1.000
_cell.angle_alpha   90.00
_cell.angle_beta   90.00
_cell.angle_gamma   90.00
#
_symmetry.space_group_name_H-M   'P 1'
#
loop_
_entity.id
_entity.type
_entity.pdbx_description
1 polymer ?
#
loop_
_entity_poly.entity_id
_entity_poly.type
_entity_poly.pdbx_seq_one_letter_code
_entity_poly.pdbx_strand_id
1 'polypeptide(L)'
;MVKHNTDTNGIGYEWEYAKVKDDRTIWQKIIMGIYNPSSHEFLGRSAKSWGGILLFYAVFYSSLACMFGICMKVLLSTLNDNTPHFTLSSSLIGTNPGLGFRPMSPNVEDGSLIYYAADNATNVEAWTTELDKFLAVYKNKTLLPDKGNNQQKCGYNMPPRTDKVLRGQPWPTWDNAHPNTNINIKAQPCVFIKLNKIFDWEPEFYNNKTDIPADMHTNLRKQLHKE
;
A
#
# COMPACT_ATOMS: atom_id res chain seq x y z
N MET A 1 -23.52 -66.66 -12.39
CA MET A 1 -23.09 -68.06 -12.62
C MET A 1 -22.51 -68.16 -14.02
N VAL A 2 -21.18 -68.23 -14.13
CA VAL A 2 -20.50 -68.78 -15.31
C VAL A 2 -19.52 -69.79 -14.73
N LYS A 3 -19.72 -71.07 -15.03
CA LYS A 3 -18.85 -72.18 -14.62
C LYS A 3 -17.68 -72.25 -15.59
N HIS A 4 -16.46 -72.34 -15.08
CA HIS A 4 -15.35 -72.96 -15.81
C HIS A 4 -14.71 -74.04 -14.95
N ASN A 5 -14.57 -75.21 -15.55
CA ASN A 5 -14.06 -76.46 -14.97
C ASN A 5 -12.65 -76.28 -14.38
N THR A 6 -12.45 -76.91 -13.23
CA THR A 6 -11.14 -77.33 -12.75
C THR A 6 -10.75 -78.61 -13.49
N ASP A 7 -9.51 -78.70 -14.00
CA ASP A 7 -8.56 -79.69 -13.48
C ASP A 7 -7.22 -79.70 -14.21
N THR A 8 -6.18 -79.78 -13.37
CA THR A 8 -4.83 -80.36 -13.54
C THR A 8 -3.70 -79.62 -14.26
N ASN A 9 -2.66 -79.39 -13.43
CA ASN A 9 -1.23 -79.51 -13.74
C ASN A 9 -0.56 -78.39 -14.54
N GLY A 10 -0.34 -77.26 -13.86
CA GLY A 10 0.70 -76.30 -14.20
C GLY A 10 0.95 -75.41 -12.99
N ILE A 11 2.17 -75.44 -12.44
CA ILE A 11 2.62 -74.47 -11.43
C ILE A 11 2.84 -73.15 -12.17
N GLY A 12 1.74 -72.44 -12.46
CA GLY A 12 1.77 -71.13 -13.11
C GLY A 12 1.82 -70.07 -12.03
N TYR A 13 2.96 -69.40 -11.88
CA TYR A 13 3.01 -68.09 -11.25
C TYR A 13 2.03 -67.17 -12.00
N GLU A 14 1.01 -66.70 -11.29
CA GLU A 14 0.04 -65.76 -11.85
C GLU A 14 0.73 -64.39 -11.94
N TRP A 15 1.11 -63.98 -13.16
CA TRP A 15 1.67 -62.64 -13.36
C TRP A 15 0.59 -61.61 -13.09
N GLU A 16 0.75 -60.82 -12.03
CA GLU A 16 -0.21 -59.83 -11.53
C GLU A 16 -0.41 -58.59 -12.45
N TYR A 17 -0.02 -58.62 -13.74
CA TYR A 17 0.13 -57.39 -14.55
C TYR A 17 -0.55 -57.38 -15.92
N ALA A 18 -1.40 -58.35 -16.26
CA ALA A 18 -2.29 -58.16 -17.41
C ALA A 18 -3.47 -57.26 -16.99
N LYS A 19 -3.22 -55.94 -16.85
CA LYS A 19 -4.33 -54.98 -16.75
C LYS A 19 -5.22 -55.19 -17.97
N VAL A 20 -6.47 -55.54 -17.73
CA VAL A 20 -7.48 -55.69 -18.80
C VAL A 20 -7.39 -54.46 -19.69
N LYS A 21 -7.25 -54.69 -21.01
CA LYS A 21 -7.10 -53.61 -21.98
C LYS A 21 -8.32 -52.71 -21.87
N ASP A 22 -8.08 -51.46 -21.49
CA ASP A 22 -9.13 -50.48 -21.34
C ASP A 22 -9.45 -49.84 -22.70
N ASP A 23 -10.49 -50.40 -23.35
CA ASP A 23 -10.99 -49.99 -24.67
C ASP A 23 -11.85 -48.70 -24.63
N ARG A 24 -11.94 -48.01 -23.48
CA ARG A 24 -12.71 -46.76 -23.35
C ARG A 24 -12.03 -45.59 -24.08
N THR A 25 -12.86 -44.67 -24.57
CA THR A 25 -12.40 -43.41 -25.18
C THR A 25 -11.68 -42.52 -24.16
N ILE A 26 -10.86 -41.57 -24.64
CA ILE A 26 -10.13 -40.63 -23.79
C ILE A 26 -11.09 -39.86 -22.86
N TRP A 27 -12.24 -39.44 -23.39
CA TRP A 27 -13.28 -38.74 -22.62
C TRP A 27 -13.88 -39.60 -21.52
N GLN A 28 -14.15 -40.88 -21.80
CA GLN A 28 -14.64 -41.82 -20.79
C GLN A 28 -13.60 -42.07 -19.69
N LYS A 29 -12.30 -42.08 -20.04
CA LYS A 29 -11.20 -42.20 -19.07
C LYS A 29 -11.09 -40.97 -18.17
N ILE A 30 -11.27 -39.76 -18.71
CA ILE A 30 -11.28 -38.51 -17.93
C ILE A 30 -12.48 -38.49 -16.97
N ILE A 31 -13.68 -38.80 -17.45
CA ILE A 31 -14.90 -38.83 -16.62
C ILE A 31 -14.76 -39.87 -15.49
N MET A 32 -14.23 -41.05 -15.81
CA MET A 32 -14.01 -42.09 -14.81
C MET A 32 -12.87 -41.75 -13.83
N GLY A 33 -11.87 -40.98 -14.27
CA GLY A 33 -10.82 -40.44 -13.41
C GLY A 33 -11.37 -39.43 -12.39
N ILE A 34 -12.43 -38.68 -12.73
CA ILE A 34 -13.11 -37.77 -11.82
C ILE A 34 -14.00 -38.53 -10.83
N TYR A 35 -14.84 -39.43 -11.33
CA TYR A 35 -15.72 -40.23 -10.49
C TYR A 35 -15.90 -41.63 -11.08
N ASN A 36 -15.60 -42.64 -10.28
CA ASN A 36 -15.84 -44.04 -10.64
C ASN A 36 -17.18 -44.48 -10.03
N PRO A 37 -18.26 -44.64 -10.83
CA PRO A 37 -19.58 -45.01 -10.32
C PRO A 37 -19.64 -46.43 -9.77
N SER A 38 -18.71 -47.31 -10.14
CA SER A 38 -18.68 -48.71 -9.69
C SER A 38 -18.01 -48.89 -8.33
N SER A 39 -16.95 -48.12 -8.04
CA SER A 39 -16.25 -48.13 -6.74
C SER A 39 -16.66 -46.99 -5.81
N HIS A 40 -17.49 -46.05 -6.28
CA HIS A 40 -17.86 -44.82 -5.58
C HIS A 40 -16.63 -43.99 -5.13
N GLU A 41 -15.58 -44.00 -5.94
CA GLU A 41 -14.35 -43.24 -5.70
C GLU A 41 -14.38 -41.92 -6.46
N PHE A 42 -14.01 -40.84 -5.78
CA PHE A 42 -13.83 -39.52 -6.37
C PHE A 42 -12.34 -39.21 -6.47
N LEU A 43 -11.86 -38.87 -7.67
CA LEU A 43 -10.43 -38.64 -7.96
C LEU A 43 -9.51 -39.75 -7.41
N GLY A 44 -9.94 -41.01 -7.56
CA GLY A 44 -9.18 -42.19 -7.14
C GLY A 44 -9.13 -42.43 -5.62
N ARG A 45 -10.00 -41.80 -4.82
CA ARG A 45 -10.10 -42.06 -3.38
C ARG A 45 -11.55 -42.23 -2.93
N SER A 46 -11.76 -43.08 -1.93
CA SER A 46 -13.06 -43.25 -1.28
C SER A 46 -13.45 -42.00 -0.46
N ALA A 47 -14.74 -41.76 -0.27
CA ALA A 47 -15.25 -40.64 0.54
C ALA A 47 -14.68 -40.63 1.97
N LYS A 48 -14.43 -41.80 2.56
CA LYS A 48 -13.79 -41.96 3.87
C LYS A 48 -12.33 -41.47 3.86
N SER A 49 -11.56 -41.78 2.81
CA SER A 49 -10.20 -41.27 2.67
C SER A 49 -10.18 -39.76 2.46
N TRP A 50 -11.13 -39.21 1.68
CA TRP A 50 -11.28 -37.77 1.50
C TRP A 50 -11.59 -37.06 2.83
N GLY A 51 -12.55 -37.57 3.60
CA GLY A 51 -12.86 -37.03 4.93
C GLY A 51 -11.67 -37.02 5.87
N GLY A 52 -10.86 -38.09 5.86
CA GLY A 52 -9.62 -38.15 6.65
C GLY A 52 -8.58 -37.10 6.23
N ILE A 53 -8.37 -36.92 4.92
CA ILE A 53 -7.45 -35.92 4.37
C ILE A 53 -7.94 -34.50 4.72
N LEU A 54 -9.22 -34.21 4.52
CA LEU A 54 -9.80 -32.91 4.82
C LEU A 54 -9.72 -32.59 6.31
N LEU A 55 -10.04 -33.55 7.18
CA LEU A 55 -9.92 -33.38 8.63
C LEU A 55 -8.47 -33.14 9.04
N PHE A 56 -7.52 -33.90 8.49
CA PHE A 56 -6.09 -33.72 8.74
C PHE A 56 -5.64 -32.30 8.37
N TYR A 57 -5.92 -31.85 7.14
CA TYR A 57 -5.53 -30.51 6.69
C TYR A 57 -6.27 -29.40 7.45
N ALA A 58 -7.52 -29.61 7.82
CA ALA A 58 -8.26 -28.65 8.64
C ALA A 58 -7.57 -28.45 10.00
N VAL A 59 -7.23 -29.53 10.71
CA VAL A 59 -6.53 -29.44 12.01
C VAL A 59 -5.13 -28.88 11.84
N PHE A 60 -4.38 -29.34 10.84
CA PHE A 60 -3.01 -28.89 10.58
C PHE A 60 -2.92 -27.41 10.22
N TYR A 61 -3.76 -26.92 9.30
CA TYR A 61 -3.75 -25.50 8.94
C TYR A 61 -4.34 -24.63 10.04
N SER A 62 -5.29 -25.14 10.83
CA SER A 62 -5.79 -24.42 12.01
C SER A 62 -4.68 -24.22 13.03
N SER A 63 -3.87 -25.25 13.32
CA SER A 63 -2.76 -25.11 14.28
C SER A 63 -1.67 -24.16 13.78
N LEU A 64 -1.34 -24.19 12.48
CA LEU A 64 -0.42 -23.23 11.85
C LEU A 64 -0.96 -21.80 11.91
N ALA A 65 -2.24 -21.59 11.61
CA ALA A 65 -2.88 -20.28 11.70
C ALA A 65 -2.90 -19.74 13.14
N CYS A 66 -3.17 -20.60 14.12
CA CYS A 66 -3.09 -20.24 15.54
C CYS A 66 -1.67 -19.84 15.95
N MET A 67 -0.66 -20.64 15.57
CA MET A 67 0.75 -20.32 15.86
C MET A 67 1.16 -18.98 15.24
N PHE A 68 0.83 -18.76 13.97
CA PHE A 68 1.07 -17.49 13.29
C PHE A 68 0.36 -16.33 13.99
N GLY A 69 -0.91 -16.51 14.36
CA GLY A 69 -1.68 -15.50 15.09
C GLY A 69 -1.08 -15.15 16.45
N ILE A 70 -0.54 -16.13 17.19
CA ILE A 70 0.17 -15.90 18.45
C ILE A 70 1.45 -15.12 18.20
N CYS A 71 2.30 -15.54 17.24
CA CYS A 71 3.53 -14.83 16.88
C CYS A 71 3.25 -13.39 16.47
N MET A 72 2.20 -13.17 15.66
CA MET A 72 1.83 -11.85 15.20
C MET A 72 1.29 -10.98 16.35
N LYS A 73 0.51 -11.55 17.26
CA LYS A 73 0.04 -10.85 18.46
C LYS A 73 1.20 -10.43 19.37
N VAL A 74 2.19 -11.30 19.55
CA VAL A 74 3.40 -10.98 20.32
C VAL A 74 4.16 -9.83 19.65
N LEU A 75 4.38 -9.88 18.33
CA LEU A 75 5.01 -8.79 17.59
C LEU A 75 4.24 -7.47 17.78
N LEU A 76 2.93 -7.46 17.55
CA LEU A 76 2.11 -6.25 17.70
C LEU A 76 2.11 -5.72 19.14
N SER A 77 2.22 -6.60 20.15
CA SER A 77 2.33 -6.19 21.55
C SER A 77 3.65 -5.48 21.89
N THR A 78 4.67 -5.60 21.04
CA THR A 78 5.95 -4.88 21.22
C THR A 78 5.98 -3.52 20.51
N LEU A 79 4.96 -3.21 19.70
CA LEU A 79 4.88 -1.96 18.95
C LEU A 79 4.12 -0.89 19.74
N ASN A 80 4.50 0.37 19.51
CA ASN A 80 3.80 1.54 20.05
C ASN A 80 2.81 2.06 19.00
N ASP A 81 1.56 2.30 19.40
CA ASP A 81 0.51 2.80 18.49
C ASP A 81 0.74 4.26 18.03
N ASN A 82 1.52 5.03 18.78
CA ASN A 82 1.70 6.46 18.51
C ASN A 82 2.98 6.79 17.73
N THR A 83 3.99 5.92 17.77
CA THR A 83 5.31 6.20 17.19
C THR A 83 5.89 4.95 16.52
N PRO A 84 6.54 5.10 15.36
CA PRO A 84 7.20 3.98 14.71
C PRO A 84 8.43 3.54 15.53
N HIS A 85 8.69 2.23 15.57
CA HIS A 85 9.82 1.66 16.31
C HIS A 85 11.17 2.14 15.78
N PHE A 86 11.30 2.26 14.45
CA PHE A 86 12.51 2.77 13.80
C PHE A 86 12.22 4.14 13.19
N THR A 87 13.01 5.14 13.59
CA THR A 87 12.93 6.52 13.08
C THR A 87 14.24 6.94 12.42
N LEU A 88 14.18 7.96 11.56
CA LEU A 88 15.34 8.64 10.98
C LEU A 88 16.32 7.66 10.31
N SER A 89 17.62 7.72 10.65
CA SER A 89 18.68 6.87 10.11
C SER A 89 18.51 5.38 10.40
N SER A 90 17.77 5.02 11.45
CA SER A 90 17.45 3.62 11.77
C SER A 90 16.28 3.09 10.92
N SER A 91 15.56 3.98 10.24
CA SER A 91 14.45 3.64 9.36
C SER A 91 14.90 3.61 7.90
N LEU A 92 14.16 2.88 7.06
CA LEU A 92 14.38 2.85 5.62
C LEU A 92 14.18 4.22 4.94
N ILE A 93 13.39 5.11 5.57
CA ILE A 93 13.10 6.46 5.03
C ILE A 93 14.31 7.39 5.18
N GLY A 94 15.13 7.18 6.22
CA GLY A 94 16.28 8.02 6.52
C GLY A 94 15.93 9.40 7.10
N THR A 95 16.86 10.34 6.98
CA THR A 95 16.76 11.72 7.50
C THR A 95 16.37 12.75 6.44
N ASN A 96 16.22 12.33 5.18
CA ASN A 96 15.93 13.22 4.05
C ASN A 96 14.45 13.09 3.65
N PRO A 97 13.59 14.06 4.02
CA PRO A 97 12.19 14.02 3.64
C PRO A 97 12.02 14.17 2.13
N GLY A 98 11.12 13.36 1.57
CA GLY A 98 10.66 13.55 0.20
C GLY A 98 9.95 14.91 0.03
N LEU A 99 10.08 15.48 -1.16
CA LEU A 99 9.42 16.72 -1.54
C LEU A 99 8.30 16.42 -2.54
N GLY A 100 7.08 16.83 -2.22
CA GLY A 100 5.94 16.78 -3.11
C GLY A 100 5.44 18.17 -3.47
N PHE A 101 4.59 18.26 -4.48
CA PHE A 101 3.94 19.52 -4.85
C PHE A 101 2.41 19.34 -5.00
N ARG A 102 1.67 20.44 -4.96
CA ARG A 102 0.22 20.50 -5.21
C ARG A 102 -0.08 21.66 -6.17
N PRO A 103 -1.06 21.53 -7.09
CA PRO A 103 -1.97 20.38 -7.24
C PRO A 103 -1.31 19.18 -7.93
N MET A 104 -1.84 17.97 -7.71
CA MET A 104 -1.48 16.78 -8.49
C MET A 104 -2.54 16.53 -9.55
N SER A 105 -2.16 15.94 -10.69
CA SER A 105 -3.12 15.61 -11.73
C SER A 105 -4.18 14.63 -11.19
N PRO A 106 -5.45 14.77 -11.60
CA PRO A 106 -6.45 13.73 -11.34
C PRO A 106 -6.09 12.40 -12.03
N ASN A 107 -5.31 12.43 -13.12
CA ASN A 107 -4.83 11.22 -13.79
C ASN A 107 -3.42 10.88 -13.30
N VAL A 108 -3.24 9.63 -12.86
CA VAL A 108 -1.95 9.17 -12.32
C VAL A 108 -0.87 9.09 -13.41
N GLU A 109 -1.25 8.91 -14.67
CA GLU A 109 -0.34 8.79 -15.81
C GLU A 109 0.41 10.09 -16.13
N ASP A 110 -0.19 11.25 -15.82
CA ASP A 110 0.42 12.57 -16.09
C ASP A 110 1.58 12.89 -15.14
N GLY A 111 1.70 12.14 -14.03
CA GLY A 111 2.79 12.28 -13.06
C GLY A 111 2.96 13.70 -12.54
N SER A 112 4.09 14.33 -12.87
CA SER A 112 4.42 15.69 -12.41
C SER A 112 4.01 16.81 -13.38
N LEU A 113 3.36 16.49 -14.50
CA LEU A 113 3.01 17.45 -15.53
C LEU A 113 1.79 18.28 -15.11
N ILE A 114 1.95 19.59 -15.00
CA ILE A 114 0.83 20.53 -14.91
C ILE A 114 0.64 21.10 -16.31
N TYR A 115 -0.42 20.65 -16.98
CA TYR A 115 -0.77 21.10 -18.31
C TYR A 115 -2.25 21.50 -18.36
N TYR A 116 -2.49 22.74 -18.75
CA TYR A 116 -3.83 23.27 -18.95
C TYR A 116 -3.79 24.40 -19.98
N ALA A 117 -4.93 24.61 -20.63
CA ALA A 117 -5.14 25.74 -21.50
C ALA A 117 -5.75 26.89 -20.69
N ALA A 118 -5.06 28.03 -20.66
CA ALA A 118 -5.41 29.27 -19.95
C ALA A 118 -6.82 29.79 -20.23
N ASP A 119 -7.25 29.61 -21.48
CA ASP A 119 -8.53 30.04 -22.04
C ASP A 119 -9.67 29.04 -21.79
N ASN A 120 -9.34 27.77 -21.51
CA ASN A 120 -10.30 26.72 -21.25
C ASN A 120 -10.64 26.64 -19.75
N ALA A 121 -11.79 27.21 -19.38
CA ALA A 121 -12.29 27.25 -18.02
C ALA A 121 -12.41 25.85 -17.37
N THR A 122 -12.85 24.84 -18.12
CA THR A 122 -13.05 23.47 -17.60
C THR A 122 -11.73 22.80 -17.24
N ASN A 123 -10.67 23.04 -18.04
CA ASN A 123 -9.34 22.49 -17.73
C ASN A 123 -8.75 23.16 -16.49
N VAL A 124 -8.86 24.49 -16.39
CA VAL A 124 -8.46 25.24 -15.20
C VAL A 124 -9.22 24.77 -13.95
N GLU A 125 -10.53 24.53 -14.07
CA GLU A 125 -11.40 24.10 -12.98
C GLU A 125 -10.96 22.77 -12.36
N ALA A 126 -10.46 21.82 -13.16
CA ALA A 126 -9.95 20.55 -12.65
C ALA A 126 -8.76 20.76 -11.68
N TRP A 127 -7.86 21.68 -12.02
CA TRP A 127 -6.70 22.01 -11.18
C TRP A 127 -7.08 22.86 -9.97
N THR A 128 -8.00 23.83 -10.12
CA THR A 128 -8.47 24.64 -8.99
C THR A 128 -9.21 23.79 -7.96
N THR A 129 -9.98 22.79 -8.41
CA THR A 129 -10.73 21.90 -7.52
C THR A 129 -9.79 21.07 -6.65
N GLU A 130 -8.71 20.52 -7.22
CA GLU A 130 -7.71 19.78 -6.44
C GLU A 130 -6.94 20.68 -5.45
N LEU A 131 -6.67 21.93 -5.84
CA LEU A 131 -6.11 22.93 -4.93
C LEU A 131 -7.08 23.27 -3.79
N ASP A 132 -8.35 23.50 -4.09
CA ASP A 132 -9.35 23.82 -3.07
C ASP A 132 -9.58 22.67 -2.10
N LYS A 133 -9.57 21.43 -2.60
CA LYS A 133 -9.62 20.21 -1.78
C LYS A 133 -8.41 20.11 -0.85
N PHE A 134 -7.20 20.39 -1.35
CA PHE A 134 -6.00 20.44 -0.52
C PHE A 134 -6.08 21.54 0.54
N LEU A 135 -6.57 22.73 0.18
CA LEU A 135 -6.64 23.90 1.04
C LEU A 135 -7.83 23.88 2.02
N ALA A 136 -8.83 23.02 1.80
CA ALA A 136 -10.04 22.95 2.61
C ALA A 136 -9.75 22.81 4.12
N VAL A 137 -8.78 21.97 4.48
CA VAL A 137 -8.37 21.72 5.88
C VAL A 137 -7.69 22.94 6.52
N TYR A 138 -7.05 23.78 5.71
CA TYR A 138 -6.42 25.03 6.16
C TYR A 138 -7.42 26.17 6.28
N LYS A 139 -8.47 26.18 5.44
CA LYS A 139 -9.59 27.13 5.49
C LYS A 139 -10.55 26.83 6.65
N ASN A 140 -10.90 25.55 6.83
CA ASN A 140 -11.87 25.12 7.83
C ASN A 140 -11.27 24.13 8.84
N LYS A 141 -11.09 24.62 10.07
CA LYS A 141 -10.52 23.85 11.19
C LYS A 141 -11.40 22.69 11.64
N THR A 142 -12.69 22.71 11.34
CA THR A 142 -13.58 21.61 11.72
C THR A 142 -13.26 20.32 10.98
N LEU A 143 -12.52 20.40 9.87
CA LEU A 143 -12.05 19.26 9.08
C LEU A 143 -10.77 18.61 9.65
N LEU A 144 -10.14 19.22 10.65
CA LEU A 144 -8.96 18.65 11.31
C LEU A 144 -9.35 17.59 12.34
N PRO A 145 -8.44 16.65 12.66
CA PRO A 145 -8.52 15.85 13.89
C PRO A 145 -8.70 16.79 15.10
N ASP A 146 -9.62 16.45 15.99
CA ASP A 146 -10.01 17.26 17.16
C ASP A 146 -10.54 18.67 16.86
N LYS A 147 -11.04 18.90 15.64
CA LYS A 147 -11.62 20.19 15.20
C LYS A 147 -10.67 21.38 15.39
N GLY A 148 -9.36 21.12 15.42
CA GLY A 148 -8.32 22.14 15.61
C GLY A 148 -8.13 22.64 17.05
N ASN A 149 -8.69 21.97 18.06
CA ASN A 149 -8.51 22.31 19.48
C ASN A 149 -7.09 22.03 20.01
N ASN A 150 -6.37 21.14 19.33
CA ASN A 150 -4.96 20.84 19.58
C ASN A 150 -4.00 21.86 18.96
N GLN A 151 -4.52 22.89 18.28
CA GLN A 151 -3.67 23.89 17.62
C GLN A 151 -3.26 25.04 18.54
N GLN A 152 -1.98 25.38 18.54
CA GLN A 152 -1.40 26.55 19.22
C GLN A 152 -0.90 27.58 18.19
N LYS A 153 -1.07 28.88 18.46
CA LYS A 153 -0.46 29.93 17.62
C LYS A 153 1.07 29.84 17.73
N CYS A 154 1.75 29.82 16.58
CA CYS A 154 3.21 29.80 16.53
C CYS A 154 3.80 31.19 16.71
N GLY A 155 5.04 31.22 17.19
CA GLY A 155 5.97 32.33 17.00
C GLY A 155 7.39 31.77 16.96
N TYR A 156 8.34 32.51 16.40
CA TYR A 156 9.73 32.06 16.24
C TYR A 156 10.38 31.62 17.56
N ASN A 157 9.95 32.18 18.68
CA ASN A 157 10.48 31.88 20.02
C ASN A 157 9.51 31.04 20.87
N MET A 158 8.52 30.40 20.25
CA MET A 158 7.48 29.63 20.96
C MET A 158 7.43 28.20 20.43
N PRO A 159 8.19 27.26 21.01
CA PRO A 159 8.06 25.86 20.68
C PRO A 159 6.64 25.35 21.03
N PRO A 160 6.15 24.33 20.32
CA PRO A 160 4.87 23.70 20.66
C PRO A 160 4.91 23.15 22.08
N ARG A 161 3.81 23.34 22.83
CA ARG A 161 3.61 22.61 24.08
C ARG A 161 3.45 21.11 23.78
N THR A 162 3.82 20.27 24.73
CA THR A 162 3.51 18.83 24.70
C THR A 162 2.03 18.66 24.38
N ASP A 163 1.68 17.82 23.40
CA ASP A 163 0.32 17.56 22.86
C ASP A 163 -0.27 18.60 21.88
N LYS A 164 0.39 19.74 21.66
CA LYS A 164 -0.09 20.78 20.75
C LYS A 164 0.62 20.76 19.41
N VAL A 165 -0.17 21.03 18.37
CA VAL A 165 0.34 21.23 17.01
C VAL A 165 0.44 22.72 16.74
N LEU A 166 1.55 23.12 16.17
CA LEU A 166 1.76 24.47 15.69
C LEU A 166 0.80 24.80 14.55
N ARG A 167 -0.01 25.84 14.73
CA ARG A 167 -0.89 26.39 13.69
C ARG A 167 -0.04 27.22 12.74
N GLY A 168 0.10 26.77 11.50
CA GLY A 168 0.65 27.59 10.42
C GLY A 168 -0.06 28.94 10.30
N GLN A 169 0.59 29.91 9.64
CA GLN A 169 0.03 31.24 9.45
C GLN A 169 -1.44 31.15 8.97
N PRO A 170 -2.38 31.89 9.59
CA PRO A 170 -3.80 31.74 9.31
C PRO A 170 -4.11 32.12 7.86
N TRP A 171 -4.90 31.31 7.17
CA TRP A 171 -5.54 31.71 5.93
C TRP A 171 -6.30 33.05 6.16
N PRO A 172 -6.14 34.10 5.34
CA PRO A 172 -5.50 34.16 4.01
C PRO A 172 -4.14 34.89 3.98
N THR A 173 -3.32 34.87 5.04
CA THR A 173 -2.07 35.67 5.10
C THR A 173 -0.94 35.17 4.18
N TRP A 174 -1.21 34.20 3.29
CA TRP A 174 -0.27 33.74 2.26
C TRP A 174 -0.46 34.62 1.02
N ASP A 175 0.22 35.77 1.03
CA ASP A 175 0.02 36.84 0.06
C ASP A 175 0.44 36.44 -1.38
N ASN A 176 -0.19 37.09 -2.36
CA ASN A 176 -0.10 36.93 -3.84
C ASN A 176 -0.68 35.66 -4.49
N ALA A 177 -0.83 34.54 -3.79
CA ALA A 177 -1.55 33.36 -4.33
C ALA A 177 -3.09 33.50 -4.23
N HIS A 178 -3.55 34.68 -3.82
CA HIS A 178 -4.94 35.01 -3.56
C HIS A 178 -5.47 36.10 -4.50
N PRO A 179 -6.48 35.75 -5.29
CA PRO A 179 -7.55 36.68 -5.62
C PRO A 179 -8.80 36.23 -4.87
N ASN A 180 -9.57 37.18 -4.37
CA ASN A 180 -10.96 36.89 -4.06
C ASN A 180 -11.60 36.32 -5.34
N THR A 181 -12.09 35.08 -5.23
CA THR A 181 -12.90 34.36 -6.22
C THR A 181 -12.21 34.11 -7.57
N ASN A 182 -11.98 32.82 -7.87
CA ASN A 182 -11.20 32.30 -9.00
C ASN A 182 -9.71 32.49 -8.78
N ILE A 183 -9.03 31.43 -8.34
CA ILE A 183 -7.57 31.31 -8.41
C ILE A 183 -7.22 31.72 -9.86
N ASN A 184 -6.52 32.84 -10.05
CA ASN A 184 -6.19 33.41 -11.36
C ASN A 184 -5.10 32.55 -12.04
N ILE A 185 -5.38 31.26 -12.19
CA ILE A 185 -4.57 30.26 -12.89
C ILE A 185 -4.56 30.55 -14.40
N LYS A 186 -5.33 31.54 -14.90
CA LYS A 186 -5.45 31.85 -16.33
C LYS A 186 -4.10 32.14 -17.02
N ALA A 187 -3.02 32.49 -16.32
CA ALA A 187 -1.69 32.51 -16.94
C ALA A 187 -0.52 32.21 -15.98
N GLN A 188 -0.78 32.15 -14.67
CA GLN A 188 0.25 31.94 -13.65
C GLN A 188 -0.24 30.89 -12.64
N PRO A 189 0.17 29.62 -12.77
CA PRO A 189 -0.25 28.59 -11.84
C PRO A 189 0.43 28.76 -10.49
N CYS A 190 -0.33 28.61 -9.42
CA CYS A 190 0.20 28.56 -8.05
C CYS A 190 0.51 27.10 -7.70
N VAL A 191 1.76 26.83 -7.32
CA VAL A 191 2.20 25.50 -6.89
C VAL A 191 2.60 25.55 -5.41
N PHE A 192 2.03 24.67 -4.60
CA PHE A 192 2.40 24.51 -3.20
C PHE A 192 3.41 23.39 -3.06
N ILE A 193 4.57 23.70 -2.51
CA ILE A 193 5.59 22.70 -2.19
C ILE A 193 5.30 22.16 -0.78
N LYS A 194 5.34 20.83 -0.62
CA LYS A 194 5.03 20.12 0.62
C LYS A 194 6.10 19.09 0.94
N LEU A 195 6.67 19.19 2.14
CA LEU A 195 7.56 18.18 2.69
C LEU A 195 6.77 16.97 3.23
N ASN A 196 7.31 15.78 3.03
CA ASN A 196 6.80 14.57 3.66
C ASN A 196 7.05 14.61 5.17
N LYS A 197 6.03 14.30 5.95
CA LYS A 197 6.11 14.25 7.41
C LYS A 197 6.91 13.02 7.85
N ILE A 198 8.01 13.24 8.57
CA ILE A 198 8.81 12.20 9.22
C ILE A 198 8.70 12.40 10.74
N PHE A 199 8.62 11.31 11.51
CA PHE A 199 8.63 11.36 12.97
C PHE A 199 10.02 11.77 13.50
N ASP A 200 10.03 12.65 14.50
CA ASP A 200 11.25 13.20 15.14
C ASP A 200 12.23 13.86 14.18
N TRP A 201 11.78 14.26 13.00
CA TRP A 201 12.61 14.98 12.05
C TRP A 201 12.67 16.47 12.40
N GLU A 202 13.89 16.96 12.58
CA GLU A 202 14.20 18.36 12.79
C GLU A 202 14.97 18.90 11.57
N PRO A 203 14.52 20.00 10.94
CA PRO A 203 15.21 20.57 9.80
C PRO A 203 16.54 21.17 10.22
N GLU A 204 17.62 20.74 9.57
CA GLU A 204 18.90 21.45 9.59
C GLU A 204 18.83 22.63 8.62
N PHE A 205 19.00 23.85 9.13
CA PHE A 205 18.96 25.08 8.35
C PHE A 205 20.30 25.81 8.41
N TYR A 206 20.65 26.45 7.30
CA TYR A 206 21.91 27.19 7.16
C TYR A 206 21.63 28.69 7.20
N ASN A 207 22.16 29.38 8.21
CA ASN A 207 22.04 30.83 8.31
C ASN A 207 23.16 31.57 7.57
N ASN A 208 24.36 30.98 7.54
CA ASN A 208 25.53 31.59 6.91
C ASN A 208 25.92 30.85 5.64
N LYS A 209 26.47 31.60 4.69
CA LYS A 209 26.98 31.05 3.41
C LYS A 209 28.17 30.10 3.57
N THR A 210 28.85 30.16 4.72
CA THR A 210 29.98 29.30 5.07
C THR A 210 29.56 27.90 5.47
N ASP A 211 28.31 27.76 5.94
CA ASP A 211 27.81 26.51 6.54
C ASP A 211 27.16 25.62 5.47
N ILE A 212 27.10 26.11 4.22
CA ILE A 212 26.51 25.40 3.08
C ILE A 212 27.37 24.17 2.72
N PRO A 213 26.78 22.97 2.64
CA PRO A 213 27.49 21.75 2.29
C PRO A 213 28.18 21.81 0.92
N ALA A 214 29.36 21.17 0.81
CA ALA A 214 30.16 21.18 -0.41
C ALA A 214 29.52 20.37 -1.55
N ASP A 215 28.67 19.41 -1.23
CA ASP A 215 27.89 18.55 -2.14
C ASP A 215 26.63 19.24 -2.70
N MET A 216 26.29 20.44 -2.23
CA MET A 216 25.20 21.24 -2.80
C MET A 216 25.44 21.54 -4.28
N HIS A 217 24.40 21.41 -5.10
CA HIS A 217 24.48 21.66 -6.54
C HIS A 217 25.00 23.08 -6.86
N THR A 218 25.98 23.14 -7.76
CA THR A 218 26.77 24.37 -8.01
C THR A 218 25.91 25.57 -8.45
N ASN A 219 24.83 25.35 -9.19
CA ASN A 219 23.92 26.43 -9.60
C ASN A 219 23.20 27.09 -8.42
N LEU A 220 22.75 26.29 -7.44
CA LEU A 220 22.06 26.80 -6.27
C LEU A 220 23.03 27.56 -5.37
N ARG A 221 24.23 27.01 -5.17
CA ARG A 221 25.31 27.67 -4.44
C ARG A 221 25.66 29.03 -5.06
N LYS A 222 25.76 29.12 -6.39
CA LYS A 222 26.00 30.39 -7.09
C LYS A 222 24.87 31.40 -6.87
N GLN A 223 23.61 30.96 -6.86
CA GLN A 223 22.46 31.85 -6.58
C GLN A 223 22.50 32.40 -5.15
N LEU A 224 22.76 31.54 -4.16
CA LEU A 224 22.87 31.94 -2.75
C LEU A 224 24.06 32.87 -2.45
N HIS A 225 25.13 32.79 -3.26
CA HIS A 225 26.26 33.73 -3.15
C HIS A 225 26.02 35.06 -3.86
N LYS A 226 25.06 35.15 -4.79
CA LYS A 226 24.78 36.34 -5.60
C LYS A 226 23.88 37.36 -4.88
N GLU A 227 22.96 36.88 -4.05
CA GLU A 227 22.20 37.69 -3.07
C GLU A 227 23.09 38.12 -1.90
#